data_AF-A0A6M3JLV1-F1
#
_entry.id   AF-A0A6M3JLV1-F1
#
_cell.length_a   1.000
_cell.length_b   1.000
_cell.length_c   1.000
_cell.angle_alpha   90.00
_cell.angle_beta   90.00
_cell.angle_gamma   90.00
#
_symmetry.space_group_name_H-M   'P 1'
#
loop_
_entity.id
_entity.type
_entity.pdbx_description
1 polymer ?
#
loop_
_entity_poly.entity_id
_entity_poly.type
_entity_poly.pdbx_seq_one_letter_code
_entity_poly.pdbx_strand_id
1 'polypeptide(L)'
;MPYKNIVWTKLMFMNILTDPQRKFTDKLNDEQKGLFLMLFLLMGFFKNNIPNDPETIRRVLNLSEKNEKISENLKKIFDTFPRGIRASQFIKFKDYNMLHNPIGKSQNDTSGTPKDALEKRRVEKIREEYIRANELDPSLFVSGDYARISKGIKNLVERAGGQDEMVIEGIRWISKQGYTWTLETLLRKWPDFLKNYNKDKGVRELEKLYKSTPKGE
;
A
#
# COMPACT_ATOMS: atom_id res chain seq x y z
N MET A 1 21.66 -0.46 10.75
CA MET A 1 21.63 -0.15 9.30
C MET A 1 21.56 1.36 9.11
N PRO A 2 22.49 1.98 8.37
CA PRO A 2 22.68 3.44 8.34
C PRO A 2 21.73 4.22 7.38
N TYR A 3 20.71 3.58 6.81
CA TYR A 3 19.88 4.16 5.74
C TYR A 3 18.44 4.48 6.17
N LYS A 4 18.22 5.00 7.38
CA LYS A 4 16.86 5.23 7.91
C LYS A 4 16.06 6.36 7.23
N ASN A 5 16.73 7.25 6.49
CA ASN A 5 16.13 8.48 5.95
C ASN A 5 16.42 8.67 4.44
N ILE A 6 16.31 7.63 3.62
CA ILE A 6 16.44 7.80 2.17
C ILE A 6 15.09 8.27 1.59
N VAL A 7 15.05 9.49 1.06
CA VAL A 7 13.96 9.93 0.17
C VAL A 7 14.22 9.34 -1.21
N TRP A 8 13.41 8.37 -1.64
CA TRP A 8 13.39 7.92 -3.03
C TRP A 8 12.29 8.66 -3.77
N THR A 9 12.64 9.45 -4.78
CA THR A 9 11.69 9.93 -5.78
C THR A 9 11.30 8.72 -6.63
N LYS A 10 10.04 8.28 -6.57
CA LYS A 10 9.59 7.14 -7.40
C LYS A 10 9.74 7.55 -8.86
N LEU A 11 10.35 6.68 -9.67
CA LEU A 11 10.46 6.78 -11.14
C LEU A 11 9.09 6.79 -11.87
N MET A 12 7.97 7.02 -11.18
CA MET A 12 6.71 7.48 -11.83
C MET A 12 6.89 8.82 -12.55
N PHE A 13 7.98 9.53 -12.28
CA PHE A 13 8.45 10.64 -13.11
C PHE A 13 8.54 10.27 -14.59
N MET A 14 8.98 9.04 -14.93
CA MET A 14 8.98 8.56 -16.31
C MET A 14 7.56 8.55 -16.87
N ASN A 15 6.56 8.08 -16.13
CA ASN A 15 5.18 8.10 -16.61
C ASN A 15 4.65 9.53 -16.84
N ILE A 16 5.12 10.54 -16.10
CA ILE A 16 4.78 11.94 -16.36
C ILE A 16 5.49 12.48 -17.61
N LEU A 17 6.73 12.05 -17.86
CA LEU A 17 7.50 12.43 -19.05
C LEU A 17 7.09 11.67 -20.31
N THR A 18 6.65 10.42 -20.18
CA THR A 18 6.38 9.49 -21.29
C THR A 18 4.90 9.33 -21.57
N ASP A 19 4.00 9.99 -20.84
CA ASP A 19 2.56 9.97 -21.13
C ASP A 19 2.32 10.62 -22.52
N PRO A 20 1.94 9.82 -23.54
CA PRO A 20 1.79 10.31 -24.90
C PRO A 20 0.64 11.32 -25.05
N GLN A 21 -0.34 11.30 -24.13
CA GLN A 21 -1.45 12.24 -24.07
C GLN A 21 -1.10 13.53 -23.31
N ARG A 22 0.05 13.57 -22.63
CA ARG A 22 0.45 14.67 -21.71
C ARG A 22 1.90 15.10 -21.87
N LYS A 23 2.38 15.22 -23.12
CA LYS A 23 3.72 15.75 -23.47
C LYS A 23 3.92 17.23 -23.12
N PHE A 24 3.77 17.59 -21.85
CA PHE A 24 3.92 18.97 -21.40
C PHE A 24 5.38 19.44 -21.51
N THR A 25 6.36 18.52 -21.43
CA THR A 25 7.78 18.82 -21.62
C THR A 25 8.12 19.30 -23.01
N ASP A 26 7.33 18.94 -24.03
CA ASP A 26 7.52 19.43 -25.40
C ASP A 26 7.19 20.92 -25.53
N LYS A 27 6.42 21.47 -24.58
CA LYS A 27 6.05 22.88 -24.51
C LYS A 27 7.03 23.72 -23.68
N LEU A 28 8.07 23.08 -23.13
CA LEU A 28 9.11 23.71 -22.32
C LEU A 28 10.44 23.71 -23.07
N ASN A 29 11.26 24.74 -22.88
CA ASN A 29 12.65 24.74 -23.33
C ASN A 29 13.55 23.97 -22.34
N ASP A 30 14.83 23.80 -22.67
CA ASP A 30 15.72 22.96 -21.85
C ASP A 30 16.01 23.56 -20.47
N GLU A 31 16.09 24.88 -20.36
CA GLU A 31 16.20 25.58 -19.06
C GLU A 31 14.97 25.30 -18.18
N GLN A 32 13.78 25.37 -18.74
CA GLN A 32 12.52 25.13 -18.02
C GLN A 32 12.37 23.66 -17.64
N LYS A 33 12.79 22.72 -18.50
CA LYS A 33 12.84 21.29 -18.16
C LYS A 33 13.81 21.04 -17.00
N GLY A 34 14.99 21.67 -17.04
CA GLY A 34 15.99 21.59 -15.97
C GLY A 34 15.46 22.12 -14.65
N LEU A 35 14.89 23.33 -14.65
CA LEU A 35 14.28 23.92 -13.45
C LEU A 35 13.13 23.06 -12.92
N PHE A 36 12.28 22.53 -13.80
CA PHE A 36 11.21 21.61 -13.41
C PHE A 36 11.74 20.36 -12.70
N LEU A 37 12.76 19.71 -13.27
CA LEU A 37 13.45 18.56 -12.65
C LEU A 37 14.01 18.91 -11.26
N MET A 38 14.59 20.10 -11.11
CA MET A 38 15.12 20.54 -9.83
C MET A 38 14.03 20.86 -8.79
N LEU A 39 12.90 21.45 -9.22
CA LEU A 39 11.73 21.64 -8.35
C LEU A 39 11.19 20.30 -7.84
N PHE A 40 11.27 19.25 -8.65
CA PHE A 40 10.91 17.90 -8.22
C PHE A 40 11.80 17.40 -7.07
N LEU A 41 13.10 17.69 -7.10
CA LEU A 41 14.01 17.37 -6.00
C LEU A 41 13.67 18.20 -4.75
N LEU A 42 13.43 19.51 -4.92
CA LEU A 42 13.02 20.39 -3.83
C LEU A 42 11.72 19.94 -3.17
N MET A 43 10.81 19.36 -3.94
CA MET A 43 9.55 18.83 -3.42
C MET A 43 9.78 17.75 -2.36
N GLY A 44 10.77 16.86 -2.56
CA GLY A 44 11.16 15.87 -1.56
C GLY A 44 11.75 16.52 -0.30
N PHE A 45 12.60 17.53 -0.46
CA PHE A 45 13.24 18.26 0.65
C PHE A 45 12.22 19.06 1.49
N PHE A 46 11.34 19.82 0.84
CA PHE A 46 10.32 20.65 1.47
C PHE A 46 9.00 19.94 1.74
N LYS A 47 8.94 18.61 1.62
CA LYS A 47 7.72 17.81 1.83
C LYS A 47 6.51 18.34 1.06
N ASN A 48 6.70 18.67 -0.22
CA ASN A 48 5.70 19.25 -1.13
C ASN A 48 5.19 20.64 -0.77
N ASN A 49 5.97 21.43 -0.04
CA ASN A 49 5.64 22.80 0.26
C ASN A 49 6.83 23.71 -0.04
N ILE A 50 7.22 23.77 -1.31
CA ILE A 50 8.37 24.57 -1.76
C ILE A 50 8.00 26.05 -1.64
N PRO A 51 8.84 26.92 -1.05
CA PRO A 51 8.60 28.36 -1.06
C PRO A 51 8.48 28.91 -2.50
N ASN A 52 7.44 29.69 -2.80
CA ASN A 52 7.31 30.38 -4.10
C ASN A 52 8.12 31.69 -4.10
N ASP A 53 9.40 31.58 -3.76
CA ASP A 53 10.33 32.70 -3.71
C ASP A 53 11.52 32.40 -4.63
N PRO A 54 11.68 33.13 -5.75
CA PRO A 54 12.79 32.93 -6.69
C PRO A 54 14.16 33.01 -6.04
N GLU A 55 14.35 33.87 -5.04
CA GLU A 55 15.63 34.01 -4.34
C GLU A 55 15.95 32.74 -3.54
N THR A 56 14.98 32.25 -2.76
CA THR A 56 15.11 30.98 -2.03
C THR A 56 15.41 29.83 -2.98
N ILE A 57 14.67 29.71 -4.08
CA ILE A 57 14.87 28.64 -5.08
C ILE A 57 16.28 28.73 -5.68
N ARG A 58 16.71 29.94 -6.09
CA ARG A 58 18.05 30.20 -6.62
C ARG A 58 19.14 29.76 -5.66
N ARG A 59 19.02 30.15 -4.39
CA ARG A 59 20.01 29.85 -3.35
C ARG A 59 20.08 28.35 -3.04
N VAL A 60 18.93 27.68 -2.88
CA VAL A 60 18.89 26.25 -2.51
C VAL A 60 19.40 25.38 -3.66
N LEU A 61 19.10 25.74 -4.90
CA LEU A 61 19.54 25.01 -6.09
C LEU A 61 20.89 25.47 -6.65
N ASN A 62 21.49 26.50 -6.05
CA ASN A 62 22.73 27.13 -6.51
C ASN A 62 22.68 27.54 -8.00
N LEU A 63 21.60 28.18 -8.42
CA LEU A 63 21.38 28.63 -9.79
C LEU A 63 22.12 29.95 -10.08
N SER A 64 22.66 30.06 -11.28
CA SER A 64 23.41 31.24 -11.77
C SER A 64 22.50 32.35 -12.28
N GLU A 65 21.27 31.99 -12.60
CA GLU A 65 20.26 32.82 -13.23
C GLU A 65 19.71 33.88 -12.27
N LYS A 66 19.32 35.04 -12.81
CA LYS A 66 18.69 36.10 -12.02
C LYS A 66 17.28 35.69 -11.56
N ASN A 67 16.82 36.28 -10.45
CA ASN A 67 15.53 35.98 -9.83
C ASN A 67 14.35 36.20 -10.80
N GLU A 68 14.44 37.21 -11.68
CA GLU A 68 13.40 37.51 -12.68
C GLU A 68 13.25 36.35 -13.66
N LYS A 69 14.36 35.83 -14.17
CA LYS A 69 14.37 34.71 -15.12
C LYS A 69 13.83 33.43 -14.51
N ILE A 70 14.16 33.17 -13.24
CA ILE A 70 13.60 32.04 -12.49
C ILE A 70 12.08 32.22 -12.35
N SER A 71 11.60 33.41 -12.02
CA SER A 71 10.16 33.70 -11.88
C SER A 71 9.39 33.50 -13.20
N GLU A 72 9.97 33.94 -14.32
CA GLU A 72 9.43 33.71 -15.67
C GLU A 72 9.35 32.23 -16.02
N ASN A 73 10.43 31.48 -15.79
CA ASN A 73 10.48 30.04 -16.05
C ASN A 73 9.49 29.29 -15.17
N LEU A 74 9.37 29.65 -13.88
CA LEU A 74 8.34 29.11 -12.99
C LEU A 74 6.94 29.37 -13.54
N LYS A 75 6.66 30.58 -14.01
CA LYS A 75 5.35 30.91 -14.59
C LYS A 75 5.06 29.99 -15.77
N LYS A 76 5.98 29.88 -16.72
CA LYS A 76 5.81 29.04 -17.90
C LYS A 76 5.59 27.57 -17.55
N ILE A 77 6.35 27.05 -16.59
CA ILE A 77 6.21 25.67 -16.10
C ILE A 77 4.79 25.43 -15.56
N PHE A 78 4.30 26.29 -14.65
CA PHE A 78 3.00 26.08 -14.00
C PHE A 78 1.80 26.44 -14.88
N ASP A 79 1.96 27.32 -15.86
CA ASP A 79 0.95 27.56 -16.91
C ASP A 79 0.79 26.32 -17.82
N THR A 80 1.86 25.57 -18.00
CA THR A 80 1.92 24.41 -18.90
C THR A 80 1.60 23.09 -18.18
N PHE A 81 1.94 22.99 -16.89
CA PHE A 81 1.85 21.77 -16.11
C PHE A 81 0.57 21.75 -15.23
N PRO A 82 -0.49 21.02 -15.63
CA PRO A 82 -1.82 21.12 -15.00
C PRO A 82 -1.90 20.55 -13.58
N ARG A 83 -0.88 19.80 -13.15
CA ARG A 83 -0.81 19.14 -11.85
C ARG A 83 0.03 19.91 -10.82
N GLY A 84 0.56 21.07 -11.20
CA GLY A 84 1.24 21.98 -10.31
C GLY A 84 0.26 22.99 -9.70
N ILE A 85 0.52 23.39 -8.46
CA ILE A 85 -0.19 24.47 -7.77
C ILE A 85 0.88 25.49 -7.40
N ARG A 86 0.76 26.69 -7.98
CA ARG A 86 1.58 27.84 -7.61
C ARG A 86 0.69 28.87 -6.94
N ALA A 87 0.83 29.01 -5.62
CA ALA A 87 0.20 30.05 -4.80
C ALA A 87 1.23 31.14 -4.49
N SER A 88 0.78 32.29 -3.99
CA SER A 88 1.67 33.42 -3.66
C SER A 88 2.84 33.02 -2.74
N GLN A 89 2.59 32.15 -1.77
CA GLN A 89 3.58 31.75 -0.76
C GLN A 89 4.29 30.42 -1.07
N PHE A 90 3.71 29.55 -1.89
CA PHE A 90 4.21 28.20 -2.05
C PHE A 90 3.93 27.59 -3.42
N ILE A 91 4.72 26.56 -3.72
CA ILE A 91 4.57 25.66 -4.85
C ILE A 91 4.32 24.24 -4.31
N LYS A 92 3.30 23.56 -4.85
CA LYS A 92 3.00 22.15 -4.59
C LYS A 92 2.71 21.41 -5.88
N PHE A 93 2.84 20.10 -5.83
CA PHE A 93 2.38 19.20 -6.88
C PHE A 93 1.24 18.34 -6.32
N LYS A 94 0.12 18.27 -7.06
CA LYS A 94 -1.10 17.57 -6.62
C LYS A 94 -0.84 16.10 -6.28
N ASP A 95 0.10 15.48 -6.99
CA ASP A 95 0.32 14.03 -6.93
C ASP A 95 1.58 13.66 -6.16
N TYR A 96 2.06 14.55 -5.30
CA TYR A 96 3.25 14.31 -4.50
C TYR A 96 3.26 12.95 -3.80
N ASN A 97 2.15 12.53 -3.19
CA ASN A 97 2.07 11.24 -2.49
C ASN A 97 2.16 10.03 -3.45
N MET A 98 1.83 10.23 -4.74
CA MET A 98 2.04 9.21 -5.78
C MET A 98 3.47 9.25 -6.33
N LEU A 99 4.10 10.44 -6.35
CA LEU A 99 5.41 10.69 -6.95
C LEU A 99 6.57 10.50 -5.95
N HIS A 100 6.29 10.56 -4.65
CA HIS A 100 7.24 10.42 -3.56
C HIS A 100 6.65 9.53 -2.48
N ASN A 101 7.44 8.57 -1.98
CA ASN A 101 7.08 7.86 -0.76
C ASN A 101 7.25 8.83 0.43
N PRO A 102 6.19 9.12 1.21
CA PRO A 102 6.33 9.95 2.39
C PRO A 102 7.18 9.22 3.43
N ILE A 103 8.33 9.80 3.82
CA ILE A 103 9.10 9.32 4.97
C ILE A 103 8.20 9.39 6.20
N GLY A 104 7.97 8.24 6.84
CA GLY A 104 7.37 8.16 8.18
C GLY A 104 5.85 8.00 8.25
N LYS A 105 5.14 7.86 7.12
CA LYS A 105 3.77 7.33 7.15
C LYS A 105 3.74 6.02 6.38
N SER A 106 3.47 4.93 7.09
CA SER A 106 2.87 3.73 6.53
C SER A 106 1.79 4.20 5.55
N GLN A 107 2.07 4.10 4.25
CA GLN A 107 1.10 4.43 3.23
C GLN A 107 -0.04 3.43 3.40
N ASN A 108 -1.17 3.91 3.92
CA ASN A 108 -2.45 3.35 3.56
C ASN A 108 -2.66 3.71 2.08
N ASP A 109 -1.98 2.96 1.20
CA ASP A 109 -2.09 3.11 -0.25
C ASP A 109 -3.49 2.66 -0.67
N THR A 110 -4.33 3.63 -1.04
CA THR A 110 -5.62 3.40 -1.71
C THR A 110 -5.46 3.14 -3.21
N SER A 111 -4.25 3.15 -3.74
CA SER A 111 -3.92 2.60 -5.07
C SER A 111 -3.14 1.30 -4.88
N GLY A 112 -3.85 0.25 -4.46
CA GLY A 112 -3.24 -1.04 -4.22
C GLY A 112 -2.55 -1.53 -5.49
N THR A 113 -1.27 -1.89 -5.37
CA THR A 113 -0.64 -2.77 -6.36
C THR A 113 -1.52 -4.02 -6.53
N PRO A 114 -1.44 -4.77 -7.64
CA PRO A 114 -2.19 -6.02 -7.79
C PRO A 114 -2.02 -6.97 -6.58
N LYS A 115 -0.86 -6.88 -5.92
CA LYS A 115 -0.53 -7.59 -4.68
C LYS A 115 -1.31 -7.08 -3.46
N ASP A 116 -1.44 -5.75 -3.28
CA ASP A 116 -2.23 -5.18 -2.19
C ASP A 116 -3.74 -5.40 -2.39
N ALA A 117 -4.22 -5.38 -3.63
CA ALA A 117 -5.60 -5.72 -3.96
C ALA A 117 -5.90 -7.20 -3.66
N LEU A 118 -4.95 -8.09 -3.95
CA LEU A 118 -5.03 -9.52 -3.61
C LEU A 118 -5.01 -9.71 -2.09
N GLU A 119 -4.12 -9.02 -1.37
CA GLU A 119 -4.04 -9.09 0.09
C GLU A 119 -5.31 -8.54 0.75
N LYS A 120 -5.87 -7.45 0.23
CA LYS A 120 -7.14 -6.90 0.72
C LYS A 120 -8.29 -7.88 0.50
N ARG A 121 -8.40 -8.50 -0.68
CA ARG A 121 -9.42 -9.53 -0.97
C ARG A 121 -9.26 -10.75 -0.06
N ARG A 122 -8.03 -11.20 0.18
CA ARG A 122 -7.72 -12.28 1.11
C ARG A 122 -8.20 -11.95 2.53
N VAL A 123 -7.83 -10.79 3.04
CA VAL A 123 -8.21 -10.36 4.40
C VAL A 123 -9.72 -10.18 4.50
N GLU A 124 -10.39 -9.69 3.46
CA GLU A 124 -11.86 -9.59 3.41
C GLU A 124 -12.51 -10.98 3.49
N LYS A 125 -12.09 -11.92 2.65
CA LYS A 125 -12.62 -13.30 2.62
C LYS A 125 -12.54 -13.97 3.99
N ILE A 126 -11.39 -13.88 4.65
CA ILE A 126 -11.19 -14.50 5.97
C ILE A 126 -11.99 -13.75 7.05
N ARG A 127 -12.15 -12.44 6.92
CA ARG A 127 -12.95 -11.63 7.85
C ARG A 127 -14.42 -11.99 7.78
N GLU A 128 -14.98 -12.15 6.59
CA GLU A 128 -16.35 -12.59 6.38
C GLU A 128 -16.59 -13.95 7.07
N GLU A 129 -15.65 -14.87 6.94
CA GLU A 129 -15.73 -16.16 7.63
C GLU A 129 -15.69 -16.02 9.15
N TYR A 130 -14.81 -15.17 9.69
CA TYR A 130 -14.72 -14.91 11.12
C TYR A 130 -16.00 -14.31 11.68
N ILE A 131 -16.56 -13.29 11.00
CA ILE A 131 -17.82 -12.64 11.38
C ILE A 131 -18.95 -13.66 11.38
N ARG A 132 -19.07 -14.45 10.31
CA ARG A 132 -20.07 -15.52 10.17
C ARG A 132 -19.95 -16.57 11.27
N ALA A 133 -18.73 -17.05 11.54
CA ALA A 133 -18.48 -18.12 12.51
C ALA A 133 -18.63 -17.68 13.98
N ASN A 134 -18.53 -16.38 14.27
CA ASN A 134 -18.81 -15.81 15.59
C ASN A 134 -20.20 -15.18 15.70
N GLU A 135 -21.02 -15.24 14.65
CA GLU A 135 -22.36 -14.63 14.61
C GLU A 135 -22.34 -13.13 14.97
N LEU A 136 -21.31 -12.42 14.50
CA LEU A 136 -21.12 -10.99 14.79
C LEU A 136 -21.94 -10.14 13.81
N ASP A 137 -22.54 -9.06 14.31
CA ASP A 137 -23.21 -8.06 13.48
C ASP A 137 -22.19 -6.99 13.00
N PRO A 138 -21.87 -6.92 11.70
CA PRO A 138 -20.92 -5.93 11.16
C PRO A 138 -21.36 -4.48 11.34
N SER A 139 -22.66 -4.23 11.51
CA SER A 139 -23.21 -2.87 11.66
C SER A 139 -22.78 -2.22 12.97
N LEU A 140 -22.42 -3.03 13.97
CA LEU A 140 -21.94 -2.57 15.28
C LEU A 140 -20.44 -2.28 15.32
N PHE A 141 -19.71 -2.54 14.23
CA PHE A 141 -18.25 -2.45 14.23
C PHE A 141 -17.79 -1.01 13.98
N VAL A 142 -16.82 -0.56 14.79
CA VAL A 142 -16.09 0.69 14.53
C VAL A 142 -14.79 0.41 13.78
N SER A 143 -14.16 1.46 13.24
CA SER A 143 -12.90 1.36 12.49
C SER A 143 -11.78 0.61 13.25
N GLY A 144 -11.75 0.74 14.58
CA GLY A 144 -10.81 0.03 15.45
C GLY A 144 -11.03 -1.49 15.51
N ASP A 145 -12.24 -1.98 15.32
CA ASP A 145 -12.55 -3.42 15.32
C ASP A 145 -12.03 -4.08 14.05
N TYR A 146 -12.29 -3.46 12.89
CA TYR A 146 -11.77 -3.90 11.62
C TYR A 146 -10.24 -3.95 11.60
N ALA A 147 -9.56 -2.98 12.24
CA ALA A 147 -8.11 -2.97 12.35
C ALA A 147 -7.58 -4.14 13.22
N ARG A 148 -8.23 -4.40 14.36
CA ARG A 148 -7.89 -5.53 15.25
C ARG A 148 -8.08 -6.88 14.56
N ILE A 149 -9.22 -7.08 13.91
CA ILE A 149 -9.53 -8.31 13.17
C ILE A 149 -8.54 -8.50 12.02
N SER A 150 -8.26 -7.46 11.25
CA SER A 150 -7.29 -7.54 10.14
C SER A 150 -5.89 -7.92 10.63
N LYS A 151 -5.45 -7.41 11.79
CA LYS A 151 -4.18 -7.80 12.41
C LYS A 151 -4.18 -9.28 12.81
N GLY A 152 -5.25 -9.76 13.43
CA GLY A 152 -5.40 -11.18 13.79
C GLY A 152 -5.34 -12.10 12.57
N ILE A 153 -6.03 -11.73 11.49
CA ILE A 153 -6.04 -12.47 10.22
C ILE A 153 -4.63 -12.53 9.61
N LYS A 154 -3.91 -11.40 9.53
CA LYS A 154 -2.56 -11.38 8.97
C LYS A 154 -1.61 -12.32 9.71
N ASN A 155 -1.65 -12.32 11.04
CA ASN A 155 -0.84 -13.24 11.85
C ASN A 155 -1.18 -14.72 11.59
N LEU A 156 -2.47 -15.05 11.40
CA LEU A 156 -2.90 -16.40 11.10
C LEU A 156 -2.45 -16.85 9.71
N VAL A 157 -2.57 -15.97 8.71
CA VAL A 157 -2.10 -16.23 7.34
C VAL A 157 -0.59 -16.49 7.32
N GLU A 158 0.19 -15.70 8.05
CA GLU A 158 1.64 -15.93 8.20
C GLU A 158 1.93 -17.31 8.83
N ARG A 159 1.21 -17.67 9.90
CA ARG A 159 1.36 -18.99 10.54
C ARG A 159 0.89 -20.16 9.68
N ALA A 160 -0.04 -19.92 8.76
CA ALA A 160 -0.50 -20.89 7.79
C ALA A 160 0.41 -20.96 6.54
N GLY A 161 1.52 -20.22 6.50
CA GLY A 161 2.41 -20.17 5.33
C GLY A 161 1.73 -19.59 4.09
N GLY A 162 0.76 -18.70 4.26
CA GLY A 162 -0.01 -18.09 3.15
C GLY A 162 -1.18 -18.95 2.65
N GLN A 163 -1.54 -20.03 3.34
CA GLN A 163 -2.67 -20.88 2.97
C GLN A 163 -3.99 -20.37 3.58
N ASP A 164 -4.73 -19.58 2.81
CA ASP A 164 -5.97 -18.93 3.25
C ASP A 164 -7.03 -19.94 3.74
N GLU A 165 -7.16 -21.08 3.06
CA GLU A 165 -8.19 -22.06 3.41
C GLU A 165 -7.88 -22.78 4.71
N MET A 166 -6.60 -22.90 5.07
CA MET A 166 -6.19 -23.44 6.36
C MET A 166 -6.62 -22.52 7.50
N VAL A 167 -6.56 -21.20 7.29
CA VAL A 167 -7.05 -20.20 8.26
C VAL A 167 -8.57 -20.32 8.42
N ILE A 168 -9.30 -20.46 7.31
CA ILE A 168 -10.76 -20.66 7.31
C ILE A 168 -11.15 -21.94 8.06
N GLU A 169 -10.45 -23.06 7.81
CA GLU A 169 -10.69 -24.30 8.55
C GLU A 169 -10.35 -24.16 10.04
N GLY A 170 -9.32 -23.40 10.38
CA GLY A 170 -8.99 -23.06 11.78
C GLY A 170 -10.11 -22.26 12.47
N ILE A 171 -10.69 -21.28 11.77
CA ILE A 171 -11.85 -20.51 12.24
C ILE A 171 -13.05 -21.43 12.49
N ARG A 172 -13.36 -22.33 11.55
CA ARG A 172 -14.46 -23.30 11.68
C ARG A 172 -14.22 -24.33 12.78
N TRP A 173 -12.97 -24.69 13.02
CA TRP A 173 -12.61 -25.61 14.08
C TRP A 173 -12.81 -24.96 15.46
N ILE A 174 -12.35 -23.72 15.64
CA ILE A 174 -12.46 -23.06 16.94
C ILE A 174 -13.89 -22.64 17.28
N SER A 175 -14.71 -22.31 16.28
CA SER A 175 -16.13 -21.98 16.52
C SER A 175 -16.94 -23.13 17.09
N LYS A 176 -16.50 -24.38 16.88
CA LYS A 176 -17.15 -25.60 17.40
C LYS A 176 -16.75 -25.97 18.83
N GLN A 177 -15.86 -25.20 19.47
CA GLN A 177 -15.29 -25.59 20.77
C GLN A 177 -16.16 -25.22 21.98
N GLY A 178 -17.31 -24.57 21.76
CA GLY A 178 -18.31 -24.32 22.81
C GLY A 178 -17.94 -23.25 23.84
N TYR A 179 -16.94 -22.41 23.55
CA TYR A 179 -16.55 -21.27 24.38
C TYR A 179 -16.44 -19.99 23.56
N THR A 180 -16.54 -18.83 24.22
CA THR A 180 -16.30 -17.52 23.58
C THR A 180 -14.86 -17.43 23.11
N TRP A 181 -14.65 -17.04 21.85
CA TRP A 181 -13.34 -17.05 21.22
C TRP A 181 -13.09 -15.80 20.39
N THR A 182 -11.81 -15.49 20.19
CA THR A 182 -11.35 -14.45 19.25
C THR A 182 -10.26 -15.02 18.36
N LEU A 183 -9.80 -14.23 17.37
CA LEU A 183 -8.65 -14.61 16.55
C LEU A 183 -7.37 -14.82 17.38
N GLU A 184 -7.21 -14.11 18.50
CA GLU A 184 -6.12 -14.37 19.45
C GLU A 184 -6.25 -15.73 20.13
N THR A 185 -7.47 -16.16 20.47
CA THR A 185 -7.71 -17.51 21.00
C THR A 185 -7.29 -18.57 19.98
N LEU A 186 -7.65 -18.38 18.71
CA LEU A 186 -7.21 -19.27 17.61
C LEU A 186 -5.70 -19.26 17.43
N LEU A 187 -5.05 -18.11 17.51
CA LEU A 187 -3.58 -18.01 17.47
C LEU A 187 -2.95 -18.82 18.62
N ARG A 188 -3.48 -18.75 19.84
CA ARG A 188 -2.97 -19.54 20.97
C ARG A 188 -3.19 -21.04 20.77
N LYS A 189 -4.35 -21.41 20.22
CA LYS A 189 -4.76 -22.80 19.94
C LYS A 189 -4.29 -23.34 18.60
N TRP A 190 -3.50 -22.57 17.84
CA TRP A 190 -3.02 -22.96 16.52
C TRP A 190 -2.29 -24.32 16.51
N PRO A 191 -1.40 -24.64 17.48
CA PRO A 191 -0.77 -25.96 17.52
C PRO A 191 -1.77 -27.12 17.72
N ASP A 192 -2.83 -26.91 18.50
CA ASP A 192 -3.88 -27.91 18.74
C ASP A 192 -4.72 -28.13 17.48
N PHE A 193 -5.05 -27.04 16.78
CA PHE A 193 -5.68 -27.08 15.47
C PHE A 193 -4.83 -27.90 14.47
N LEU A 194 -3.52 -27.63 14.38
CA LEU A 194 -2.63 -28.34 13.44
C LEU A 194 -2.60 -29.86 13.69
N LYS A 195 -2.59 -30.29 14.96
CA LYS A 195 -2.65 -31.72 15.31
C LYS A 195 -3.92 -32.37 14.78
N ASN A 196 -5.07 -31.72 14.97
CA ASN A 196 -6.36 -32.22 14.49
C ASN A 196 -6.46 -32.16 12.96
N TYR A 197 -6.04 -31.06 12.35
CA TYR A 197 -6.09 -30.85 10.91
C TYR A 197 -5.27 -31.90 10.14
N ASN A 198 -4.06 -32.21 10.60
CA ASN A 198 -3.23 -33.24 9.98
C ASN A 198 -3.79 -34.66 10.17
N LYS A 199 -4.42 -34.93 11.31
CA LYS A 199 -5.11 -36.20 11.56
C LYS A 199 -6.29 -36.38 10.60
N ASP A 200 -7.13 -35.35 10.45
CA ASP A 200 -8.29 -35.39 9.57
C ASP A 200 -7.91 -35.42 8.09
N LYS A 201 -6.84 -34.71 7.70
CA LYS A 201 -6.32 -34.75 6.33
C LYS A 201 -5.77 -36.12 5.96
N GLY A 202 -5.03 -36.76 6.87
CA GLY A 202 -4.54 -38.13 6.69
C GLY A 202 -5.69 -39.14 6.53
N VAL A 203 -6.76 -39.00 7.31
CA VAL A 203 -7.98 -39.84 7.17
C VAL A 203 -8.66 -39.63 5.81
N ARG A 204 -8.83 -38.37 5.37
CA ARG A 204 -9.44 -38.07 4.06
C ARG A 204 -8.61 -38.56 2.87
N GLU A 205 -7.29 -38.53 2.98
CA GLU A 205 -6.39 -39.07 1.94
C GLU A 205 -6.45 -40.60 1.88
N LEU A 206 -6.53 -41.28 3.03
CA LEU A 206 -6.74 -42.73 3.11
C LEU A 206 -8.11 -43.16 2.54
N GLU A 207 -9.19 -42.43 2.85
CA GLU A 207 -10.52 -42.72 2.29
C GLU A 207 -10.58 -42.54 0.77
N LYS A 208 -9.86 -41.54 0.24
CA LYS A 208 -9.72 -41.35 -1.22
C LYS A 208 -8.98 -42.52 -1.85
N LEU A 209 -7.87 -42.97 -1.24
CA LEU A 209 -7.11 -44.13 -1.70
C LEU A 209 -7.96 -45.41 -1.71
N TYR A 210 -8.75 -45.62 -0.64
CA TYR A 210 -9.61 -46.79 -0.50
C TYR A 210 -10.76 -46.80 -1.51
N LYS A 211 -11.30 -45.62 -1.85
CA LYS A 211 -12.33 -45.45 -2.89
C LYS A 211 -11.78 -45.52 -4.33
N SER A 212 -10.49 -45.20 -4.53
CA SER A 212 -9.83 -45.29 -5.84
C SER A 212 -9.17 -46.64 -6.11
N THR A 213 -9.06 -47.51 -5.11
CA THR A 213 -8.58 -48.88 -5.31
C THR A 213 -9.73 -49.69 -5.92
N PRO A 214 -9.61 -50.22 -7.15
CA PRO A 214 -10.63 -51.09 -7.70
C PRO A 214 -10.80 -52.27 -6.75
N LYS A 215 -12.03 -52.55 -6.33
CA LYS A 215 -12.32 -53.81 -5.63
C LYS A 215 -11.94 -54.94 -6.59
N GLY A 216 -10.88 -55.68 -6.26
CA GLY A 216 -10.45 -56.82 -7.06
C GLY A 216 -11.63 -57.77 -7.25
N GLU A 217 -11.96 -58.02 -8.52
CA GLU A 217 -12.63 -59.24 -8.97
C GLU A 217 -11.63 -60.40 -8.96
#